data_AF-A0A2V6FKF9-F1
#
_entry.id   AF-A0A2V6FKF9-F1
#
_cell.length_a   1.000
_cell.length_b   1.000
_cell.length_c   1.000
_cell.angle_alpha   90.00
_cell.angle_beta   90.00
_cell.angle_gamma   90.00
#
_symmetry.space_group_name_H-M   'P 1'
#
loop_
_entity.id
_entity.type
_entity.pdbx_description
1 polymer ?
#
loop_
_entity_poly.entity_id
_entity_poly.type
_entity_poly.pdbx_seq_one_letter_code
_entity_poly.pdbx_strand_id
1 'polypeptide(L)'
;KQGNHSVAVLHSNRTQRERIEALEGFKSGKYEVMVATDIAARGLDIAGVSHVINYDVPEHPEDYVHRIGRTGRAQNVGDAFTLMNGEEVPALQAIEHFIGQKIPRLKLENFPYLYTALFEPEAAIGGKRAIGGGRTHRGYSFGRRRR
;
A
#
# COMPACT_ATOMS: atom_id res chain seq x y z
N LYS A 1 -3.70 -26.03 0.99
CA LYS A 1 -3.11 -25.55 -0.28
C LYS A 1 -4.23 -25.46 -1.31
N GLN A 2 -4.93 -24.33 -1.40
CA GLN A 2 -5.98 -24.12 -2.42
C GLN A 2 -5.52 -22.99 -3.33
N GLY A 3 -5.49 -23.26 -4.64
CA GLY A 3 -5.01 -22.38 -5.70
C GLY A 3 -3.56 -22.68 -6.12
N ASN A 4 -3.36 -23.41 -7.20
CA ASN A 4 -2.05 -23.59 -7.82
C ASN A 4 -1.96 -22.62 -9.01
N HIS A 5 -1.61 -21.36 -8.74
CA HIS A 5 -1.50 -20.31 -9.76
C HIS A 5 -0.15 -20.39 -10.48
N SER A 6 -0.13 -20.15 -11.79
CA SER A 6 1.12 -20.01 -12.53
C SER A 6 1.71 -18.62 -12.30
N VAL A 7 2.96 -18.56 -11.83
CA VAL A 7 3.60 -17.31 -11.38
C VAL A 7 4.88 -17.03 -12.16
N ALA A 8 5.01 -15.80 -12.65
CA ALA A 8 6.25 -15.22 -13.15
C ALA A 8 6.88 -14.29 -12.12
N VAL A 9 8.21 -14.14 -12.16
CA VAL A 9 8.94 -13.26 -11.24
C VAL A 9 9.86 -12.31 -12.01
N LEU A 10 9.82 -11.03 -11.65
CA LEU A 10 10.57 -9.96 -12.29
C LEU A 10 11.34 -9.13 -11.24
N HIS A 11 12.63 -9.39 -11.07
CA HIS A 11 13.50 -8.66 -10.15
C HIS A 11 14.88 -8.40 -10.79
N SER A 12 15.71 -7.56 -10.15
CA SER A 12 17.02 -7.13 -10.67
C SER A 12 18.01 -8.30 -10.90
N ASN A 13 17.92 -9.36 -10.10
CA ASN A 13 18.75 -10.57 -10.26
C ASN A 13 18.28 -11.53 -11.39
N ARG A 14 17.55 -11.04 -12.40
CA ARG A 14 17.17 -11.80 -13.60
C ARG A 14 17.90 -11.24 -14.82
N THR A 15 18.32 -12.12 -15.71
CA THR A 15 18.88 -11.71 -17.01
C THR A 15 17.82 -11.02 -17.85
N GLN A 16 18.23 -10.17 -18.79
CA GLN A 16 17.29 -9.47 -19.69
C GLN A 16 16.42 -10.46 -20.48
N ARG A 17 16.98 -11.60 -20.89
CA ARG A 17 16.25 -12.67 -21.60
C ARG A 17 15.15 -13.27 -20.73
N GLU A 18 15.45 -13.60 -19.49
CA GLU A 18 14.46 -14.13 -18.54
C GLU A 18 13.36 -13.10 -18.24
N ARG A 19 13.70 -11.82 -18.15
CA ARG A 19 12.72 -10.73 -17.95
C ARG A 19 11.74 -10.64 -19.12
N ILE A 20 12.22 -10.78 -20.36
CA ILE A 20 11.39 -10.77 -21.57
C ILE A 20 10.50 -12.02 -21.59
N GLU A 21 11.04 -13.21 -21.35
CA GLU A 21 10.28 -14.46 -21.33
C GLU A 21 9.16 -14.43 -20.26
N ALA A 22 9.47 -13.92 -19.06
CA ALA A 22 8.49 -13.75 -18.00
C ALA A 22 7.36 -12.80 -18.41
N LEU A 23 7.72 -11.67 -19.04
CA LEU A 23 6.75 -10.67 -19.50
C LEU A 23 5.86 -11.20 -20.63
N GLU A 24 6.44 -11.87 -21.63
CA GLU A 24 5.70 -12.48 -22.74
C GLU A 24 4.79 -13.61 -22.25
N GLY A 25 5.29 -14.44 -21.33
CA GLY A 25 4.49 -15.48 -20.68
C GLY A 25 3.31 -14.89 -19.90
N PHE A 26 3.51 -13.78 -19.20
CA PHE A 26 2.43 -13.11 -18.49
C PHE A 26 1.41 -12.49 -19.46
N LYS A 27 1.86 -11.76 -20.49
CA LYS A 27 0.98 -11.15 -21.50
C LYS A 27 0.17 -12.17 -22.31
N SER A 28 0.72 -13.36 -22.55
CA SER A 28 0.04 -14.45 -23.25
C SER A 28 -0.89 -15.28 -22.37
N GLY A 29 -0.92 -15.05 -21.05
CA GLY A 29 -1.71 -15.83 -20.10
C GLY A 29 -1.08 -17.16 -19.68
N LYS A 30 0.16 -17.47 -20.08
CA LYS A 30 0.93 -18.62 -19.54
C LYS A 30 1.13 -18.48 -18.03
N TYR A 31 1.35 -17.25 -17.55
CA TYR A 31 1.40 -16.91 -16.13
C TYR A 31 0.19 -16.07 -15.76
N GLU A 32 -0.58 -16.52 -14.77
CA GLU A 32 -1.73 -15.79 -14.23
C GLU A 32 -1.29 -14.61 -13.36
N VAL A 33 -0.17 -14.78 -12.64
CA VAL A 33 0.36 -13.79 -11.70
C VAL A 33 1.79 -13.44 -12.06
N MET A 34 2.13 -12.15 -11.95
CA MET A 34 3.52 -11.70 -12.02
C MET A 34 3.88 -10.92 -10.76
N VAL A 35 4.96 -11.33 -10.09
CA VAL A 35 5.52 -10.65 -8.93
C VAL A 35 6.73 -9.84 -9.36
N ALA A 36 6.75 -8.54 -9.06
CA ALA A 36 7.80 -7.64 -9.52
C ALA A 36 8.27 -6.65 -8.46
N THR A 37 9.53 -6.21 -8.56
CA THR A 37 10.05 -5.02 -7.84
C THR A 37 10.13 -3.81 -8.77
N ASP A 38 10.03 -2.59 -8.23
CA ASP A 38 9.97 -1.35 -9.03
C ASP A 38 11.18 -1.20 -9.97
N ILE A 39 12.38 -1.49 -9.47
CA ILE A 39 13.63 -1.40 -10.24
C ILE A 39 13.57 -2.30 -11.48
N ALA A 40 12.97 -3.48 -11.34
CA ALA A 40 12.90 -4.45 -12.42
C ALA A 40 11.73 -4.20 -13.39
N ALA A 41 10.72 -3.43 -12.99
CA ALA A 41 9.58 -3.07 -13.84
C ALA A 41 9.80 -1.75 -14.62
N ARG A 42 10.75 -0.90 -14.21
CA ARG A 42 11.09 0.34 -14.93
C ARG A 42 11.56 0.03 -16.36
N GLY A 43 11.01 0.76 -17.33
CA GLY A 43 11.29 0.57 -18.76
C GLY A 43 10.54 -0.58 -19.42
N LEU A 44 9.68 -1.30 -18.70
CA LEU A 44 8.83 -2.34 -19.27
C LEU A 44 7.38 -1.86 -19.36
N ASP A 45 6.79 -2.04 -20.55
CA ASP A 45 5.38 -1.74 -20.76
C ASP A 45 4.51 -2.94 -20.35
N ILE A 46 4.08 -2.92 -19.09
CA ILE A 46 3.11 -3.85 -18.51
C ILE A 46 1.76 -3.12 -18.41
N ALA A 47 1.11 -2.90 -19.55
CA ALA A 47 -0.21 -2.26 -19.60
C ALA A 47 -1.32 -3.32 -19.76
N GLY A 48 -2.53 -2.98 -19.29
CA GLY A 48 -3.73 -3.78 -19.53
C GLY A 48 -3.88 -4.97 -18.57
N VAL A 49 -3.29 -4.90 -17.38
CA VAL A 49 -3.58 -5.88 -16.33
C VAL A 49 -4.95 -5.59 -15.71
N SER A 50 -5.66 -6.62 -15.27
CA SER A 50 -6.95 -6.45 -14.59
C SER A 50 -6.79 -5.95 -13.15
N HIS A 51 -5.75 -6.44 -12.47
CA HIS A 51 -5.50 -6.16 -11.06
C HIS A 51 -4.05 -5.74 -10.82
N VAL A 52 -3.86 -4.74 -9.96
CA VAL A 52 -2.56 -4.37 -9.39
C VAL A 52 -2.64 -4.53 -7.88
N ILE A 53 -1.68 -5.24 -7.29
CA ILE A 53 -1.59 -5.44 -5.84
C ILE A 53 -0.26 -4.89 -5.36
N ASN A 54 -0.29 -3.78 -4.64
CA ASN A 54 0.85 -3.31 -3.87
C ASN A 54 0.95 -4.17 -2.61
N TYR A 55 1.95 -5.06 -2.59
CA TYR A 55 2.19 -5.92 -1.43
C TYR A 55 2.67 -5.11 -0.22
N ASP A 56 3.53 -4.12 -0.46
CA ASP A 56 3.96 -3.12 0.52
C ASP A 56 3.54 -1.73 0.03
N VAL A 57 3.29 -0.81 0.97
CA VAL A 57 2.92 0.57 0.66
C VAL A 57 4.12 1.27 0.03
N PRO A 58 4.00 1.89 -1.17
CA PRO A 58 5.10 2.63 -1.78
C PRO A 58 5.59 3.77 -0.87
N GLU A 59 6.91 3.86 -0.67
CA GLU A 59 7.52 4.96 0.10
C GLU A 59 7.39 6.32 -0.60
N HIS A 60 7.36 6.29 -1.94
CA HIS A 60 7.21 7.48 -2.78
C HIS A 60 5.82 7.49 -3.44
N PRO A 61 5.03 8.58 -3.29
CA PRO A 61 3.71 8.69 -3.90
C PRO A 61 3.66 8.52 -5.42
N GLU A 62 4.72 8.93 -6.11
CA GLU A 62 4.85 8.78 -7.56
C GLU A 62 4.87 7.30 -7.96
N ASP A 63 5.54 6.46 -7.17
CA ASP A 63 5.61 5.03 -7.43
C ASP A 63 4.24 4.36 -7.28
N TYR A 64 3.39 4.82 -6.34
CA TYR A 64 2.00 4.38 -6.27
C TYR A 64 1.26 4.62 -7.59
N VAL A 65 1.32 5.85 -8.12
CA VAL A 65 0.67 6.20 -9.40
C VAL A 65 1.23 5.40 -10.56
N HIS A 66 2.55 5.21 -10.63
CA HIS A 66 3.19 4.42 -11.68
C HIS A 66 2.82 2.92 -11.63
N ARG A 67 2.61 2.37 -10.44
CA ARG A 67 2.18 0.97 -10.22
C ARG A 67 0.72 0.79 -10.60
N ILE A 68 -0.20 1.60 -10.06
CA ILE A 68 -1.63 1.46 -10.39
C ILE A 68 -1.92 1.82 -11.86
N GLY A 69 -1.08 2.64 -12.48
CA GLY A 69 -1.15 2.97 -13.90
C GLY A 69 -0.92 1.78 -14.84
N ARG A 70 -0.73 0.56 -14.34
CA ARG A 70 -0.67 -0.69 -15.12
C ARG A 70 -2.06 -1.24 -15.43
N THR A 71 -3.04 -0.93 -14.60
CA THR A 71 -4.45 -1.30 -14.77
C THR A 71 -5.28 -0.12 -15.34
N GLY A 72 -6.54 -0.38 -15.71
CA GLY A 72 -7.51 0.68 -16.03
C GLY A 72 -7.23 1.53 -17.28
N ARG A 73 -6.41 1.05 -18.23
CA ARG A 73 -6.06 1.77 -19.49
C ARG A 73 -7.01 1.41 -20.64
N ALA A 74 -7.09 2.31 -21.63
CA ALA A 74 -7.82 2.11 -22.89
C ALA A 74 -9.32 1.75 -22.69
N GLN A 75 -10.02 2.52 -21.85
CA GLN A 75 -11.43 2.32 -21.48
C GLN A 75 -11.74 1.01 -20.73
N ASN A 76 -10.73 0.23 -20.36
CA ASN A 76 -10.95 -0.92 -19.49
C ASN A 76 -11.06 -0.48 -18.02
N VAL A 77 -11.88 -1.20 -17.27
CA VAL A 77 -11.95 -1.10 -15.81
C VAL A 77 -10.86 -1.99 -15.21
N GLY A 78 -10.32 -1.58 -14.08
CA GLY A 78 -9.27 -2.31 -13.42
C GLY A 78 -9.11 -1.90 -11.97
N ASP A 79 -8.71 -2.85 -11.14
CA ASP A 79 -8.68 -2.68 -9.69
C ASP A 79 -7.25 -2.59 -9.16
N ALA A 80 -7.06 -1.74 -8.15
CA ALA A 80 -5.79 -1.59 -7.46
C ALA A 80 -6.01 -1.76 -5.95
N PHE A 81 -5.29 -2.72 -5.37
CA PHE A 81 -5.29 -2.97 -3.93
C PHE A 81 -3.92 -2.68 -3.35
N THR A 82 -3.89 -2.13 -2.14
CA THR A 82 -2.67 -1.95 -1.38
C THR A 82 -2.84 -2.62 -0.04
N LEU A 83 -1.96 -3.59 0.25
CA LEU A 83 -1.84 -4.14 1.59
C LEU A 83 -1.01 -3.16 2.43
N MET A 84 -1.40 -3.00 3.69
CA MET A 84 -0.72 -2.09 4.60
C MET A 84 -0.68 -2.69 6.00
N ASN A 85 0.38 -2.37 6.72
CA ASN A 85 0.49 -2.53 8.15
C ASN A 85 0.46 -1.16 8.87
N GLY A 86 0.59 -1.15 10.19
CA GLY A 86 0.53 0.07 11.00
C GLY A 86 1.73 1.00 10.87
N GLU A 87 2.89 0.46 10.52
CA GLU A 87 4.14 1.22 10.39
C GLU A 87 4.14 2.05 9.10
N GLU A 88 3.38 1.61 8.09
CA GLU A 88 3.29 2.24 6.76
C GLU A 88 2.24 3.37 6.67
N VAL A 89 1.52 3.68 7.75
CA VAL A 89 0.53 4.77 7.78
C VAL A 89 1.08 6.11 7.28
N PRO A 90 2.30 6.56 7.66
CA PRO A 90 2.84 7.81 7.16
C PRO A 90 3.03 7.82 5.63
N ALA A 91 3.51 6.72 5.05
CA ALA A 91 3.68 6.58 3.61
C ALA A 91 2.32 6.60 2.90
N LEU A 92 1.32 5.90 3.44
CA LEU A 92 -0.05 5.95 2.92
C LEU A 92 -0.62 7.38 2.96
N GLN A 93 -0.42 8.12 4.05
CA GLN A 93 -0.89 9.51 4.15
C GLN A 93 -0.23 10.41 3.11
N ALA A 94 1.06 10.21 2.82
CA ALA A 94 1.76 10.93 1.76
C ALA A 94 1.16 10.61 0.38
N ILE A 95 0.85 9.34 0.11
CA ILE A 95 0.15 8.93 -1.12
C ILE A 95 -1.22 9.62 -1.23
N GLU A 96 -2.05 9.55 -0.20
CA GLU A 96 -3.38 10.16 -0.19
C GLU A 96 -3.34 11.68 -0.40
N HIS A 97 -2.35 12.34 0.21
CA HIS A 97 -2.14 13.76 -0.01
C HIS A 97 -1.77 14.07 -1.46
N PHE A 98 -0.86 13.28 -2.03
CA PHE A 98 -0.39 13.44 -3.41
C PHE A 98 -1.50 13.22 -4.44
N ILE A 99 -2.34 12.19 -4.27
CA ILE A 99 -3.47 11.90 -5.18
C ILE A 99 -4.71 12.77 -4.90
N GLY A 100 -4.69 13.56 -3.82
CA GLY A 100 -5.79 14.45 -3.44
C GLY A 100 -7.07 13.75 -2.95
N GLN A 101 -7.00 12.46 -2.60
CA GLN A 101 -8.14 11.68 -2.14
C GLN A 101 -7.76 10.60 -1.14
N LYS A 102 -8.72 10.21 -0.31
CA LYS A 102 -8.56 9.12 0.65
C LYS A 102 -8.78 7.76 -0.02
N ILE A 103 -7.92 6.79 0.28
CA ILE A 103 -8.05 5.41 -0.19
C ILE A 103 -9.00 4.66 0.76
N PRO A 104 -10.10 4.05 0.29
CA PRO A 104 -10.99 3.29 1.15
C PRO A 104 -10.26 2.17 1.89
N ARG A 105 -10.48 2.08 3.21
CA ARG A 105 -9.90 1.01 4.03
C ARG A 105 -10.87 -0.16 4.08
N LEU A 106 -10.41 -1.35 3.72
CA LEU A 106 -11.21 -2.58 3.74
C LEU A 106 -10.64 -3.54 4.79
N LYS A 107 -11.53 -4.16 5.58
CA LYS A 107 -11.19 -5.29 6.46
C LYS A 107 -11.72 -6.56 5.83
N LEU A 108 -10.94 -7.64 5.90
CA LEU A 108 -11.42 -8.97 5.57
C LEU A 108 -12.23 -9.52 6.74
N GLU A 109 -13.40 -10.06 6.42
CA GLU A 109 -14.21 -10.78 7.39
C GLU A 109 -13.44 -11.97 7.96
N ASN A 110 -13.56 -12.19 9.26
CA ASN A 110 -12.92 -13.31 9.97
C ASN A 110 -11.39 -13.36 9.91
N PHE A 111 -10.71 -12.27 9.51
CA PHE A 111 -9.26 -12.18 9.58
C PHE A 111 -8.81 -11.69 10.98
N PRO A 112 -7.92 -12.42 11.69
CA PRO A 112 -7.51 -12.06 13.04
C PRO A 112 -6.48 -10.92 13.02
N TYR A 113 -6.95 -9.68 12.90
CA TYR A 113 -6.10 -8.50 12.99
C TYR A 113 -5.57 -8.30 14.42
N LEU A 114 -4.26 -8.13 14.57
CA LEU A 114 -3.64 -7.82 15.87
C LEU A 114 -3.84 -6.35 16.28
N TYR A 115 -4.03 -5.44 15.31
CA TYR A 115 -4.14 -3.99 15.55
C TYR A 115 -5.27 -3.37 14.70
N THR A 116 -6.47 -3.29 15.28
CA THR A 116 -7.70 -2.86 14.57
C THR A 116 -7.88 -1.33 14.50
N ALA A 117 -7.24 -0.58 15.42
CA ALA A 117 -7.41 0.87 15.56
C ALA A 117 -7.00 1.67 14.30
N LEU A 118 -6.11 1.12 13.47
CA LEU A 118 -5.63 1.74 12.23
C LEU A 118 -6.74 1.89 11.17
N PHE A 119 -7.79 1.09 11.30
CA PHE A 119 -8.89 1.01 10.34
C PHE A 119 -10.16 1.71 10.86
N GLU A 120 -10.10 2.33 12.03
CA GLU A 120 -11.21 3.07 12.64
C GLU A 120 -10.90 4.57 12.58
N PRO A 121 -11.33 5.27 11.51
CA PRO A 121 -11.05 6.70 11.36
C PRO A 121 -11.64 7.54 12.50
N GLU A 122 -12.70 7.05 13.15
CA GLU A 122 -13.39 7.75 14.25
C GLU A 122 -12.66 7.63 15.60
N ALA A 123 -11.92 6.55 15.83
CA ALA A 123 -11.18 6.34 17.09
C ALA A 123 -9.98 7.30 17.22
N ALA A 124 -9.43 7.77 16.10
CA ALA A 124 -8.30 8.70 16.08
C ALA A 124 -8.70 10.16 16.40
N ILE A 125 -9.98 10.51 16.28
CA ILE A 125 -10.49 11.87 16.53
C ILE A 125 -10.65 12.13 18.05
N GLY A 126 -10.79 11.08 18.86
CA GLY A 126 -10.96 11.17 20.31
C GLY A 126 -9.66 11.00 21.10
N GLY A 127 -8.65 11.86 20.95
CA GLY A 127 -7.44 11.63 21.75
C GLY A 127 -6.26 12.59 21.74
N LYS A 128 -6.35 13.80 21.19
CA LYS A 128 -5.45 14.87 21.68
C LYS A 128 -6.09 15.47 22.93
N ARG A 129 -6.02 14.76 24.06
CA ARG A 129 -6.02 15.48 25.34
C ARG A 129 -4.78 16.36 25.28
N ALA A 130 -4.99 17.63 24.94
CA ALA A 130 -4.04 18.68 25.22
C ALA A 130 -3.70 18.53 26.71
N ILE A 131 -2.51 18.01 27.01
CA ILE A 131 -1.93 18.18 28.32
C ILE A 131 -1.72 19.69 28.39
N GLY A 132 -2.71 20.39 28.93
CA GLY A 132 -2.68 21.81 29.20
C GLY A 132 -1.62 22.08 30.25
N GLY A 133 -0.36 22.13 29.82
CA GLY A 133 0.73 22.71 30.58
C GLY A 133 0.53 24.21 30.59
N GLY A 134 -0.28 24.70 31.52
CA GLY A 134 -0.37 26.14 31.80
C GLY A 134 1.02 26.63 32.25
N ARG A 135 1.64 27.49 31.45
CA ARG A 135 2.85 28.21 31.87
C ARG A 135 2.45 29.22 32.97
N THR A 136 2.75 28.89 34.21
CA THR A 136 2.80 29.89 35.30
C THR A 136 4.25 30.31 35.52
N HIS A 137 4.46 31.61 35.79
CA HIS A 137 5.78 32.26 35.90
C HIS A 137 6.63 31.82 37.12
N ARG A 138 6.27 30.71 37.78
CA ARG A 138 6.99 30.08 38.90
C ARG A 138 6.77 28.57 38.87
N GLY A 139 7.76 27.83 38.36
CA GLY A 139 8.01 26.40 38.66
C GLY A 139 6.99 25.35 38.17
N TYR A 140 7.48 24.16 37.81
CA TYR A 140 6.66 23.00 37.47
C TYR A 140 6.08 22.35 38.74
N SER A 141 4.75 22.19 38.79
CA SER A 141 4.07 21.37 39.80
C SER A 141 3.38 20.19 39.14
N PHE A 142 3.75 18.96 39.52
CA PHE A 142 3.10 17.74 39.07
C PHE A 142 1.92 17.43 40.00
N GLY A 143 0.71 17.73 39.52
CA GLY A 143 -0.55 17.45 40.23
C GLY A 143 -0.82 15.95 40.39
N ARG A 144 -1.19 15.57 41.62
CA ARG A 144 -1.46 14.20 42.06
C ARG A 144 -2.74 13.65 41.41
N ARG A 145 -2.63 12.50 40.73
CA ARG A 145 -3.74 11.74 40.14
C ARG A 145 -4.68 11.25 41.26
N ARG A 146 -6.00 11.47 41.15
CA ARG A 146 -7.00 10.77 41.96
C ARG A 146 -8.09 10.16 41.08
N ARG A 147 -8.59 9.04 41.61
CA ARG A 147 -9.44 7.99 41.03
C ARG A 147 -10.75 8.49 40.46
#